data_AF-A0A929IM07-F1
#
_entry.id   AF-A0A929IM07-F1
#
_cell.length_a   1.000
_cell.length_b   1.000
_cell.length_c   1.000
_cell.angle_alpha   90.00
_cell.angle_beta   90.00
_cell.angle_gamma   90.00
#
_symmetry.space_group_name_H-M   'P 1'
#
loop_
_entity.id
_entity.type
_entity.pdbx_description
1 polymer ?
#
loop_
_entity_poly.entity_id
_entity_poly.type
_entity_poly.pdbx_seq_one_letter_code
_entity_poly.pdbx_strand_id
1 'polypeptide(L)'
;MAIIFLAPAAYAAGEHEGPIRELVKSQIKGWTANPAIVAAVKAQNGKHAGLTQADIDALDKKWRAETGASAKPMIDGLLGRPASKELAGYKNSGEGLFTEIFAMDNKGLNVAQSDVTSDYWQGDEAKWKKTFLAGPGALFIDEVEFDESTQTYQTQVSLSIADPDSGEVIGAITVGVNVELLGN
;
A
#
# COMPACT_ATOMS: atom_id res chain seq x y z
N MET A 1 41.83 13.96 -10.43
CA MET A 1 40.79 12.97 -10.72
C MET A 1 39.46 13.72 -10.64
N ALA A 2 38.82 14.00 -11.77
CA ALA A 2 37.56 14.75 -11.79
C ALA A 2 36.43 13.79 -11.43
N ILE A 3 35.72 14.07 -10.34
CA ILE A 3 34.50 13.36 -9.97
C ILE A 3 33.38 13.97 -10.82
N ILE A 4 32.93 13.21 -11.82
CA ILE A 4 31.74 13.55 -12.60
C ILE A 4 30.54 13.13 -11.73
N PHE A 5 29.82 14.10 -11.19
CA PHE A 5 28.48 13.87 -10.66
C PHE A 5 27.57 13.62 -11.87
N LEU A 6 27.18 12.36 -12.10
CA LEU A 6 25.99 12.10 -12.93
C LEU A 6 24.79 12.61 -12.15
N ALA A 7 24.10 13.61 -12.70
CA ALA A 7 22.77 13.98 -12.23
C ALA A 7 21.84 12.76 -12.40
N PRO A 8 20.95 12.47 -11.44
CA PRO A 8 19.93 11.44 -11.64
C PRO A 8 19.12 11.79 -12.88
N ALA A 9 18.89 10.80 -13.74
CA ALA A 9 17.97 10.95 -14.85
C ALA A 9 16.62 11.38 -14.28
N ALA A 10 16.13 12.54 -14.70
CA ALA A 10 14.77 12.93 -14.39
C ALA A 10 13.83 11.96 -15.10
N TYR A 11 13.22 11.04 -14.37
CA TYR A 11 12.13 10.22 -14.88
C TYR A 11 10.98 11.16 -15.27
N ALA A 12 10.67 11.23 -16.57
CA ALA A 12 9.64 12.14 -17.04
C ALA A 12 8.28 11.70 -16.50
N ALA A 13 7.57 12.62 -15.84
CA ALA A 13 6.21 12.41 -15.38
C ALA A 13 5.35 11.96 -16.58
N GLY A 14 4.91 10.70 -16.56
CA GLY A 14 4.04 10.09 -17.57
C GLY A 14 4.62 8.93 -18.37
N GLU A 15 5.95 8.73 -18.45
CA GLU A 15 6.52 7.64 -19.26
C GLU A 15 6.13 6.24 -18.74
N HIS A 16 5.93 6.10 -17.43
CA HIS A 16 5.56 4.82 -16.81
C HIS A 16 4.06 4.61 -16.66
N GLU A 17 3.23 5.65 -16.87
CA GLU A 17 1.80 5.59 -16.54
C GLU A 17 1.07 4.53 -17.38
N GLY A 18 1.40 4.41 -18.67
CA GLY A 18 0.85 3.39 -19.55
C GLY A 18 1.13 1.95 -19.08
N PRO A 19 2.41 1.55 -18.94
CA PRO A 19 2.79 0.25 -18.39
C PRO A 19 2.16 -0.05 -17.02
N ILE A 20 2.12 0.93 -16.12
CA ILE A 20 1.50 0.78 -14.80
C ILE A 20 0.00 0.48 -14.92
N ARG A 21 -0.72 1.20 -15.78
CA ARG A 21 -2.16 0.97 -16.01
C ARG A 21 -2.43 -0.43 -16.54
N GLU A 22 -1.55 -0.97 -17.40
CA GLU A 22 -1.69 -2.34 -17.87
C GLU A 22 -1.35 -3.37 -16.78
N LEU A 23 -0.33 -3.13 -15.95
CA LEU A 23 -0.03 -3.96 -14.78
C LEU A 23 -1.20 -3.98 -13.79
N VAL A 24 -1.83 -2.83 -13.58
CA VAL A 24 -3.04 -2.71 -12.76
C VAL A 24 -4.16 -3.57 -13.32
N LYS A 25 -4.44 -3.44 -14.61
CA LYS A 25 -5.54 -4.14 -15.26
C LYS A 25 -5.32 -5.65 -15.31
N SER A 26 -4.10 -6.09 -15.60
CA SER A 26 -3.75 -7.50 -15.78
C SER A 26 -3.58 -8.26 -14.47
N GLN A 27 -3.13 -7.59 -13.40
CA GLN A 27 -2.74 -8.25 -12.16
C GLN A 27 -3.34 -7.59 -10.91
N ILE A 28 -2.99 -6.33 -10.62
CA ILE A 28 -3.26 -5.70 -9.31
C ILE A 28 -4.75 -5.57 -9.03
N LYS A 29 -5.56 -5.24 -10.05
CA LYS A 29 -7.01 -5.07 -9.90
C LYS A 29 -7.70 -6.34 -9.39
N GLY A 30 -7.18 -7.53 -9.69
CA GLY A 30 -7.72 -8.79 -9.17
C GLY A 30 -7.56 -8.92 -7.65
N TRP A 31 -6.53 -8.30 -7.07
CA TRP A 31 -6.24 -8.41 -5.64
C TRP A 31 -7.25 -7.66 -4.77
N THR A 32 -7.88 -6.60 -5.29
CA THR A 32 -8.91 -5.84 -4.54
C THR A 32 -10.15 -6.68 -4.24
N ALA A 33 -10.37 -7.78 -4.97
CA ALA A 33 -11.45 -8.72 -4.76
C ALA A 33 -11.02 -10.00 -4.01
N ASN A 34 -9.75 -10.10 -3.55
CA ASN A 34 -9.30 -11.27 -2.80
C ASN A 34 -10.14 -11.43 -1.51
N PRO A 35 -10.76 -12.61 -1.28
CA PRO A 35 -11.66 -12.81 -0.14
C PRO A 35 -11.00 -12.57 1.23
N ALA A 36 -9.72 -12.91 1.40
CA ALA A 36 -9.01 -12.70 2.65
C ALA A 36 -8.77 -11.20 2.92
N ILE A 37 -8.44 -10.43 1.87
CA ILE A 37 -8.26 -8.98 1.98
C ILE A 37 -9.60 -8.31 2.29
N VAL A 38 -10.64 -8.59 1.51
CA VAL A 38 -11.99 -8.03 1.71
C VAL A 38 -12.52 -8.36 3.10
N ALA A 39 -12.40 -9.61 3.55
CA ALA A 39 -12.84 -10.03 4.88
C ALA A 39 -12.06 -9.30 6.00
N ALA A 40 -10.76 -9.12 5.85
CA ALA A 40 -9.94 -8.41 6.82
C ALA A 40 -10.34 -6.93 6.94
N VAL A 41 -10.59 -6.26 5.79
CA VAL A 41 -11.03 -4.86 5.76
C VAL A 41 -12.40 -4.71 6.41
N LYS A 42 -13.38 -5.55 6.05
CA LYS A 42 -14.73 -5.55 6.66
C LYS A 42 -14.67 -5.77 8.17
N ALA A 43 -13.88 -6.75 8.61
CA ALA A 43 -13.72 -7.05 10.03
C ALA A 43 -13.06 -5.89 10.80
N GLN A 44 -12.06 -5.24 10.21
CA GLN A 44 -11.39 -4.11 10.83
C GLN A 44 -12.29 -2.88 10.87
N ASN A 45 -13.02 -2.55 9.80
CA ASN A 45 -14.02 -1.48 9.77
C ASN A 45 -15.05 -1.64 10.89
N GLY A 46 -15.56 -2.87 11.11
CA GLY A 46 -16.49 -3.15 12.20
C GLY A 46 -15.88 -2.92 13.59
N LYS A 47 -14.63 -3.35 13.81
CA LYS A 47 -13.89 -3.11 15.07
C LYS A 47 -13.56 -1.65 15.29
N HIS A 48 -13.30 -0.93 14.21
CA HIS A 48 -12.83 0.44 14.25
C HIS A 48 -13.97 1.46 14.18
N ALA A 49 -15.23 1.05 14.05
CA ALA A 49 -16.38 1.95 13.91
C ALA A 49 -16.42 3.07 14.97
N GLY A 50 -16.01 2.77 16.22
CA GLY A 50 -15.99 3.71 17.32
C GLY A 50 -14.68 4.49 17.54
N LEU A 51 -13.62 4.26 16.74
CA LEU A 51 -12.35 4.94 16.94
C LEU A 51 -12.46 6.44 16.63
N THR A 52 -12.01 7.23 17.60
CA THR A 52 -11.77 8.67 17.45
C THR A 52 -10.41 8.92 16.79
N GLN A 53 -10.16 10.16 16.37
CA GLN A 53 -8.84 10.54 15.87
C GLN A 53 -7.73 10.30 16.92
N ALA A 54 -8.01 10.59 18.19
CA ALA A 54 -7.04 10.37 19.26
C ALA A 54 -6.68 8.88 19.41
N ASP A 55 -7.63 7.97 19.17
CA ASP A 55 -7.36 6.53 19.18
C ASP A 55 -6.51 6.10 17.98
N ILE A 56 -6.78 6.67 16.79
CA ILE A 56 -5.98 6.44 15.57
C ILE A 56 -4.54 6.90 15.82
N ASP A 57 -4.34 8.11 16.32
CA ASP A 57 -3.02 8.67 16.63
C ASP A 57 -2.29 7.82 17.68
N ALA A 58 -3.01 7.28 18.66
CA ALA A 58 -2.44 6.38 19.68
C ALA A 58 -1.99 5.03 19.08
N LEU A 59 -2.77 4.46 18.16
CA LEU A 59 -2.41 3.24 17.44
C LEU A 59 -1.18 3.47 16.55
N ASP A 60 -1.14 4.59 15.84
CA ASP A 60 0.01 4.98 15.01
C ASP A 60 1.29 5.15 15.84
N LYS A 61 1.20 5.89 16.95
CA LYS A 61 2.33 6.06 17.86
C LYS A 61 2.82 4.73 18.42
N LYS A 62 1.91 3.79 18.73
CA LYS A 62 2.26 2.46 19.20
C LYS A 62 3.02 1.67 18.12
N TRP A 63 2.53 1.66 16.89
CA TRP A 63 3.22 1.03 15.76
C TRP A 63 4.63 1.55 15.58
N ARG A 64 4.78 2.88 15.53
CA ARG A 64 6.07 3.57 15.38
C ARG A 64 7.05 3.26 16.52
N ALA A 65 6.56 3.09 17.74
CA ALA A 65 7.39 2.62 18.85
C ALA A 65 7.88 1.18 18.65
N GLU A 66 7.07 0.32 18.02
CA GLU A 66 7.44 -1.06 17.74
C GLU A 66 8.44 -1.20 16.59
N THR A 67 8.50 -0.29 15.60
CA THR A 67 9.44 -0.41 14.46
C THR A 67 10.91 -0.47 14.88
N GLY A 68 11.29 0.22 15.97
CA GLY A 68 12.64 0.17 16.57
C GLY A 68 12.80 -0.79 17.75
N ALA A 69 11.72 -1.42 18.25
CA ALA A 69 11.77 -2.25 19.45
C ALA A 69 12.19 -3.70 19.16
N SER A 70 12.65 -4.42 20.19
CA SER A 70 12.94 -5.86 20.10
C SER A 70 11.67 -6.72 20.07
N ALA A 71 10.62 -6.32 20.80
CA ALA A 71 9.31 -6.95 20.77
C ALA A 71 8.33 -6.09 19.98
N LYS A 72 7.63 -6.69 19.01
CA LYS A 72 6.75 -5.99 18.07
C LYS A 72 5.36 -6.63 17.97
N PRO A 73 4.64 -6.85 19.09
CA PRO A 73 3.42 -7.65 19.10
C PRO A 73 2.29 -7.11 18.19
N MET A 74 2.18 -5.80 17.98
CA MET A 74 1.20 -5.23 17.04
C MET A 74 1.62 -5.49 15.59
N ILE A 75 2.90 -5.29 15.26
CA ILE A 75 3.46 -5.54 13.93
C ILE A 75 3.39 -7.04 13.60
N ASP A 76 3.92 -7.89 14.48
CA ASP A 76 3.92 -9.36 14.31
C ASP A 76 2.49 -9.90 14.19
N GLY A 77 1.58 -9.37 15.01
CA GLY A 77 0.17 -9.72 14.97
C GLY A 77 -0.53 -9.30 13.67
N LEU A 78 -0.10 -8.20 13.04
CA LEU A 78 -0.62 -7.76 11.74
C LEU A 78 -0.03 -8.57 10.60
N LEU A 79 1.30 -8.73 10.54
CA LEU A 79 1.98 -9.50 9.50
C LEU A 79 1.61 -11.00 9.53
N GLY A 80 1.26 -11.52 10.71
CA GLY A 80 0.79 -12.91 10.86
C GLY A 80 -0.61 -13.20 10.29
N ARG A 81 -1.39 -12.17 9.93
CA ARG A 81 -2.77 -12.33 9.43
C ARG A 81 -2.79 -13.01 8.05
N PRO A 82 -3.85 -13.77 7.72
CA PRO A 82 -4.01 -14.35 6.38
C PRO A 82 -3.91 -13.33 5.25
N ALA A 83 -4.55 -12.16 5.39
CA ALA A 83 -4.48 -11.10 4.39
C ALA A 83 -3.04 -10.58 4.17
N SER A 84 -2.25 -10.41 5.23
CA SER A 84 -0.84 -10.01 5.12
C SER A 84 0.01 -11.07 4.41
N LYS A 85 -0.29 -12.36 4.63
CA LYS A 85 0.37 -13.47 3.91
C LYS A 85 0.04 -13.48 2.41
N GLU A 86 -1.19 -13.14 2.03
CA GLU A 86 -1.56 -12.95 0.62
C GLU A 86 -0.75 -11.81 -0.01
N LEU A 87 -0.66 -10.66 0.67
CA LEU A 87 0.11 -9.51 0.19
C LEU A 87 1.60 -9.84 0.05
N ALA A 88 2.18 -10.53 1.03
CA ALA A 88 3.55 -11.03 0.95
C ALA A 88 3.74 -12.02 -0.22
N GLY A 89 2.75 -12.87 -0.49
CA GLY A 89 2.73 -13.78 -1.64
C GLY A 89 2.76 -13.02 -2.97
N TYR A 90 1.92 -12.00 -3.13
CA TYR A 90 1.93 -11.13 -4.31
C TYR A 90 3.27 -10.44 -4.50
N LYS A 91 3.80 -9.84 -3.44
CA LYS A 91 5.12 -9.21 -3.46
C LYS A 91 6.19 -10.18 -3.95
N ASN A 92 6.29 -11.35 -3.32
CA ASN A 92 7.30 -12.35 -3.64
C ASN A 92 7.17 -12.91 -5.07
N SER A 93 5.94 -13.04 -5.57
CA SER A 93 5.69 -13.49 -6.95
C SER A 93 6.08 -12.47 -8.02
N GLY A 94 6.26 -11.21 -7.63
CA GLY A 94 6.66 -10.14 -8.54
C GLY A 94 8.16 -10.08 -8.81
N GLU A 95 8.97 -10.95 -8.19
CA GLU A 95 10.43 -11.02 -8.41
C GLU A 95 11.15 -9.65 -8.32
N GLY A 96 10.70 -8.80 -7.40
CA GLY A 96 11.25 -7.44 -7.18
C GLY A 96 10.48 -6.31 -7.86
N LEU A 97 9.52 -6.61 -8.75
CA LEU A 97 8.62 -5.61 -9.33
C LEU A 97 7.76 -4.91 -8.28
N PHE A 98 7.30 -5.67 -7.28
CA PHE A 98 6.55 -5.14 -6.15
C PHE A 98 7.49 -4.96 -4.96
N THR A 99 7.61 -3.74 -4.46
CA THR A 99 8.53 -3.39 -3.36
C THR A 99 7.84 -3.50 -2.00
N GLU A 100 6.58 -3.10 -1.93
CA GLU A 100 5.71 -3.21 -0.76
C GLU A 100 4.24 -3.27 -1.19
N ILE A 101 3.40 -3.89 -0.37
CA ILE A 101 1.96 -3.94 -0.59
C ILE A 101 1.26 -3.83 0.76
N PHE A 102 0.28 -2.93 0.86
CA PHE A 102 -0.54 -2.80 2.06
C PHE A 102 -1.98 -2.44 1.73
N ALA A 103 -2.90 -2.90 2.58
CA ALA A 103 -4.32 -2.56 2.51
C ALA A 103 -4.71 -1.73 3.72
N MET A 104 -5.54 -0.72 3.51
CA MET A 104 -6.02 0.24 4.50
C MET A 104 -7.54 0.12 4.68
N ASP A 105 -8.01 0.39 5.90
CA ASP A 105 -9.43 0.41 6.24
C ASP A 105 -10.10 1.77 5.93
N ASN A 106 -11.38 1.91 6.31
CA ASN A 106 -12.17 3.12 6.10
C ASN A 106 -11.77 4.33 6.96
N LYS A 107 -10.72 4.21 7.78
CA LYS A 107 -10.06 5.29 8.51
C LYS A 107 -8.60 5.49 8.07
N GLY A 108 -8.12 4.70 7.13
CA GLY A 108 -6.75 4.72 6.64
C GLY A 108 -5.76 3.95 7.52
N LEU A 109 -6.21 3.16 8.50
CA LEU A 109 -5.32 2.30 9.27
C LEU A 109 -4.99 1.04 8.48
N ASN A 110 -3.73 0.62 8.48
CA ASN A 110 -3.31 -0.58 7.78
C ASN A 110 -4.00 -1.84 8.35
N VAL A 111 -4.57 -2.65 7.48
CA VAL A 111 -5.31 -3.89 7.77
C VAL A 111 -4.42 -5.11 7.56
N ALA A 112 -3.56 -5.03 6.53
CA ALA A 112 -2.64 -6.05 6.09
C ALA A 112 -1.45 -5.41 5.39
N GLN A 113 -0.28 -6.03 5.49
CA GLN A 113 0.95 -5.56 4.86
C GLN A 113 1.84 -6.71 4.43
N SER A 114 2.62 -6.53 3.36
CA SER A 114 3.72 -7.42 2.98
C SER A 114 4.97 -7.17 3.83
N ASP A 115 5.20 -5.90 4.19
CA ASP A 115 6.37 -5.41 4.90
C ASP A 115 5.97 -4.34 5.91
N VAL A 116 6.84 -4.07 6.88
CA VAL A 116 6.59 -3.06 7.92
C VAL A 116 6.69 -1.66 7.29
N THR A 117 5.60 -0.90 7.34
CA THR A 117 5.60 0.53 6.99
C THR A 117 6.15 1.38 8.14
N SER A 118 6.60 2.60 7.84
CA SER A 118 7.06 3.58 8.84
C SER A 118 6.02 3.88 9.92
N ASP A 119 4.75 3.90 9.52
CA ASP A 119 3.60 4.36 10.28
C ASP A 119 2.37 3.50 9.93
N TYR A 120 1.41 3.45 10.84
CA TYR A 120 0.24 2.57 10.75
C TYR A 120 -0.95 3.25 10.09
N TRP A 121 -1.04 4.57 10.25
CA TRP A 121 -2.12 5.39 9.71
C TRP A 121 -1.69 6.04 8.40
N GLN A 122 -2.55 5.97 7.39
CA GLN A 122 -2.31 6.49 6.04
C GLN A 122 -3.50 7.34 5.57
N GLY A 123 -4.46 7.63 6.47
CA GLY A 123 -5.73 8.26 6.11
C GLY A 123 -5.61 9.74 5.76
N ASP A 124 -4.50 10.37 6.13
CA ASP A 124 -4.15 11.72 5.71
C ASP A 124 -3.38 11.75 4.37
N GLU A 125 -2.91 10.61 3.87
CA GLU A 125 -2.13 10.52 2.65
C GLU A 125 -2.97 10.51 1.36
N ALA A 126 -2.36 10.94 0.25
CA ALA A 126 -2.99 10.99 -1.06
C ALA A 126 -3.45 9.60 -1.53
N LYS A 127 -2.65 8.56 -1.27
CA LYS A 127 -2.95 7.16 -1.61
C LYS A 127 -4.30 6.71 -1.11
N TRP A 128 -4.68 7.11 0.10
CA TRP A 128 -5.97 6.78 0.70
C TRP A 128 -7.07 7.77 0.26
N LYS A 129 -6.81 9.08 0.36
CA LYS A 129 -7.79 10.12 0.02
C LYS A 129 -8.24 10.07 -1.43
N LYS A 130 -7.34 9.85 -2.38
CA LYS A 130 -7.63 9.81 -3.83
C LYS A 130 -8.16 8.46 -4.29
N THR A 131 -8.32 7.48 -3.39
CA THR A 131 -8.90 6.16 -3.71
C THR A 131 -10.15 5.89 -2.91
N PHE A 132 -10.06 5.73 -1.59
CA PHE A 132 -11.19 5.42 -0.73
C PHE A 132 -12.32 6.46 -0.85
N LEU A 133 -11.98 7.76 -0.76
CA LEU A 133 -12.98 8.84 -0.87
C LEU A 133 -13.41 9.13 -2.31
N ALA A 134 -12.69 8.61 -3.31
CA ALA A 134 -13.00 8.83 -4.73
C ALA A 134 -14.06 7.86 -5.28
N GLY A 135 -14.39 6.81 -4.52
CA GLY A 135 -15.45 5.86 -4.88
C GLY A 135 -14.95 4.59 -5.58
N PRO A 136 -15.88 3.70 -5.98
CA PRO A 136 -15.54 2.38 -6.47
C PRO A 136 -14.81 2.43 -7.82
N GLY A 137 -13.74 1.65 -7.95
CA GLY A 137 -12.91 1.59 -9.14
C GLY A 137 -11.89 2.73 -9.25
N ALA A 138 -11.72 3.55 -8.21
CA ALA A 138 -10.70 4.58 -8.18
C ALA A 138 -9.29 3.98 -8.28
N LEU A 139 -8.46 4.62 -9.09
CA LEU A 139 -7.05 4.31 -9.29
C LEU A 139 -6.27 5.61 -9.13
N PHE A 140 -5.27 5.59 -8.28
CA PHE A 140 -4.30 6.67 -8.10
C PHE A 140 -2.90 6.12 -8.35
N ILE A 141 -2.16 6.75 -9.26
CA ILE A 141 -0.75 6.46 -9.53
C ILE A 141 0.00 7.70 -9.05
N ASP A 142 0.88 7.52 -8.09
CA ASP A 142 1.67 8.63 -7.54
C ASP A 142 2.86 8.97 -8.45
N GLU A 143 3.55 10.06 -8.13
CA GLU A 143 4.79 10.42 -8.79
C GLU A 143 5.87 9.33 -8.59
N VAL A 144 6.84 9.29 -9.50
CA VAL A 144 8.00 8.40 -9.36
C VAL A 144 8.99 9.06 -8.42
N GLU A 145 9.37 8.35 -7.37
CA GLU A 145 10.32 8.80 -6.37
C GLU A 145 11.42 7.76 -6.16
N PHE A 146 12.59 8.22 -5.70
CA PHE A 146 13.65 7.33 -5.27
C PHE A 146 13.36 6.89 -3.83
N ASP A 147 13.14 5.59 -3.63
CA ASP A 147 12.94 5.02 -2.30
C ASP A 147 14.30 4.65 -1.68
N GLU A 148 14.67 5.36 -0.61
CA GLU A 148 15.95 5.14 0.08
C GLU A 148 16.03 3.76 0.76
N SER A 149 14.91 3.15 1.13
CA SER A 149 14.88 1.86 1.81
C SER A 149 15.17 0.70 0.86
N THR A 150 14.72 0.80 -0.39
CA THR A 150 14.95 -0.21 -1.44
C THR A 150 16.08 0.16 -2.39
N GLN A 151 16.53 1.42 -2.38
CA GLN A 151 17.52 1.96 -3.33
C GLN A 151 17.07 1.85 -4.80
N THR A 152 15.76 2.02 -5.05
CA THR A 152 15.16 1.90 -6.40
C THR A 152 14.25 3.07 -6.69
N TYR A 153 14.07 3.40 -7.97
CA TYR A 153 12.98 4.29 -8.38
C TYR A 153 11.66 3.51 -8.36
N GLN A 154 10.69 4.03 -7.64
CA GLN A 154 9.37 3.42 -7.54
C GLN A 154 8.26 4.44 -7.61
N THR A 155 7.05 3.96 -7.88
CA THR A 155 5.80 4.70 -7.76
C THR A 155 4.83 3.89 -6.91
N GLN A 156 3.99 4.57 -6.14
CA GLN A 156 2.90 3.91 -5.43
C GLN A 156 1.63 3.94 -6.28
N VAL A 157 1.03 2.76 -6.44
CA VAL A 157 -0.21 2.55 -7.18
C VAL A 157 -1.27 2.12 -6.19
N SER A 158 -2.34 2.89 -6.11
CA SER A 158 -3.40 2.68 -5.12
C SER A 158 -4.75 2.49 -5.77
N LEU A 159 -5.54 1.56 -5.25
CA LEU A 159 -6.89 1.25 -5.73
C LEU A 159 -7.90 1.20 -4.60
N SER A 160 -9.12 1.66 -4.86
CA SER A 160 -10.26 1.44 -3.97
C SER A 160 -10.56 -0.07 -3.83
N ILE A 161 -10.85 -0.52 -2.61
CA ILE A 161 -11.39 -1.85 -2.33
C ILE A 161 -12.90 -1.69 -2.12
N ALA A 162 -13.70 -2.31 -2.99
CA ALA A 162 -15.16 -2.35 -2.85
C ALA A 162 -15.60 -3.69 -2.29
N ASP A 163 -16.61 -3.69 -1.42
CA ASP A 163 -17.32 -4.88 -0.99
C ASP A 163 -18.00 -5.51 -2.22
N PRO A 164 -17.68 -6.77 -2.57
CA PRO A 164 -18.25 -7.42 -3.75
C PRO A 164 -19.78 -7.59 -3.66
N ASP A 165 -20.35 -7.58 -2.46
CA ASP A 165 -21.79 -7.78 -2.26
C ASP A 165 -22.58 -6.48 -2.40
N SER A 166 -22.10 -5.38 -1.82
CA SER A 166 -22.82 -4.09 -1.78
C SER A 166 -22.32 -3.07 -2.80
N GLY A 167 -21.10 -3.24 -3.32
CA GLY A 167 -20.40 -2.24 -4.14
C GLY A 167 -19.88 -1.04 -3.33
N GLU A 168 -20.07 -1.03 -2.01
CA GLU A 168 -19.57 0.04 -1.14
C GLU A 168 -18.04 -0.01 -1.05
N VAL A 169 -17.38 1.14 -1.10
CA VAL A 169 -15.93 1.21 -0.88
C VAL A 169 -15.66 1.03 0.61
N ILE A 170 -14.88 0.00 0.94
CA ILE A 170 -14.58 -0.38 2.32
C ILE A 170 -13.14 -0.06 2.73
N GLY A 171 -12.26 0.24 1.77
CA GLY A 171 -10.86 0.54 2.03
C GLY A 171 -10.09 0.85 0.75
N ALA A 172 -8.78 0.76 0.82
CA ALA A 172 -7.88 0.92 -0.32
C ALA A 172 -6.69 -0.04 -0.22
N ILE A 173 -6.10 -0.42 -1.35
CA ILE A 173 -4.81 -1.12 -1.42
C ILE A 173 -3.79 -0.21 -2.07
N THR A 174 -2.55 -0.24 -1.60
CA THR A 174 -1.40 0.44 -2.19
C THR A 174 -0.31 -0.58 -2.49
N VAL A 175 0.32 -0.42 -3.66
CA VAL A 175 1.40 -1.27 -4.18
C VAL A 175 2.55 -0.36 -4.58
N GLY A 176 3.71 -0.53 -3.97
CA GLY A 176 4.95 0.02 -4.47
C GLY A 176 5.41 -0.77 -5.69
N VAL A 177 5.66 -0.08 -6.80
CA VAL A 177 6.08 -0.67 -8.08
C VAL A 177 7.44 -0.11 -8.46
N ASN A 178 8.44 -0.99 -8.56
CA ASN A 178 9.76 -0.63 -9.08
C ASN A 178 9.64 -0.32 -10.58
N VAL A 179 9.83 0.95 -10.95
CA VAL A 179 9.63 1.40 -12.33
C VAL A 179 10.77 0.98 -13.27
N GLU A 180 11.92 0.62 -12.72
CA GLU A 180 13.07 0.13 -13.48
C GLU A 180 12.84 -1.28 -14.03
N LEU A 181 11.86 -2.00 -13.49
CA LEU A 181 11.45 -3.34 -13.93
C LEU A 181 10.19 -3.33 -14.80
N LEU A 182 9.60 -2.16 -15.07
CA LEU A 182 8.44 -2.03 -15.94
C LEU A 182 8.83 -2.16 -17.42
N GLY A 183 8.25 -3.14 -18.13
CA GLY A 183 8.42 -3.31 -19.57
C GLY A 183 9.54 -4.25 -20.01
N ASN A 184 10.16 -4.97 -19.08
CA ASN A 184 11.01 -6.14 -19.38
C ASN A 184 10.18 -7.39 -19.64
#